data_AF-A0A923V4F6-F1
#
_entry.id   AF-A0A923V4F6-F1
#
_cell.length_a   1.000
_cell.length_b   1.000
_cell.length_c   1.000
_cell.angle_alpha   90.00
_cell.angle_beta   90.00
_cell.angle_gamma   90.00
#
_symmetry.space_group_name_H-M   'P 1'
#
loop_
_entity.id
_entity.type
_entity.pdbx_description
1 polymer ?
#
loop_
_entity_poly.entity_id
_entity_poly.type
_entity_poly.pdbx_seq_one_letter_code
_entity_poly.pdbx_strand_id
1 'polypeptide(L)'
;MNAAIKAEGTAAGLNMSQSLIKRFGTHQFFLQKLYSDLVFENFKPWSIAVVELADKNTPFSFRDEINTLTFSMKFKDFGIVACLQDNGTNAIFHQEILKEIEGKALAAEQFEELSARYYYSAYLFNRLPDYTIVPLNETTFIENMPLRGAFDKPLFDVWQNKVYGQVLENFLKPWGFTLFEIIKDPEKPMSFFENPCLPTAG
;
A
#
# COMPACT_ATOMS: atom_id res chain seq x y z
N MET A 1 27.04 13.41 -17.02
CA MET A 1 26.57 12.29 -16.18
C MET A 1 25.15 11.82 -16.56
N ASN A 2 24.74 11.89 -17.84
CA ASN A 2 23.36 11.57 -18.28
C ASN A 2 23.29 10.47 -19.36
N ALA A 3 24.42 9.86 -19.74
CA ALA A 3 24.46 8.80 -20.75
C ALA A 3 24.49 7.38 -20.14
N ALA A 4 25.04 7.22 -18.93
CA ALA A 4 25.16 5.91 -18.27
C ALA A 4 23.81 5.33 -17.83
N ILE A 5 22.89 6.19 -17.34
CA ILE A 5 21.54 5.76 -16.90
C ILE A 5 20.69 5.25 -18.07
N LYS A 6 20.98 5.67 -19.31
CA LYS A 6 20.21 5.26 -20.49
C LYS A 6 20.66 3.91 -21.08
N ALA A 7 21.83 3.40 -20.69
CA ALA A 7 22.43 2.21 -21.29
C ALA A 7 22.28 0.93 -20.45
N GLU A 8 21.87 1.03 -19.18
CA GLU A 8 21.83 -0.11 -18.25
C GLU A 8 20.46 -0.79 -18.13
N GLY A 9 19.47 -0.38 -18.93
CA GLY A 9 18.18 -1.07 -19.03
C GLY A 9 18.21 -2.41 -19.79
N THR A 10 19.38 -2.80 -20.33
CA THR A 10 19.55 -4.04 -21.11
C THR A 10 20.72 -4.91 -20.65
N ALA A 11 21.37 -4.58 -19.53
CA ALA A 11 22.40 -5.43 -18.96
C ALA A 11 21.74 -6.47 -18.03
N ALA A 12 21.80 -7.75 -18.43
CA ALA A 12 21.36 -8.95 -17.69
C ALA A 12 19.91 -9.48 -17.89
N GLY A 13 19.25 -9.18 -19.00
CA GLY A 13 18.05 -9.94 -19.42
C GLY A 13 16.79 -9.76 -18.56
N LEU A 14 16.81 -8.82 -17.60
CA LEU A 14 15.63 -8.42 -16.84
C LEU A 14 14.82 -7.40 -17.65
N ASN A 15 13.73 -7.86 -18.26
CA ASN A 15 12.78 -6.99 -18.96
C ASN A 15 11.84 -6.32 -17.93
N MET A 16 12.34 -5.29 -17.25
CA MET A 16 11.57 -4.48 -16.29
C MET A 16 11.18 -3.13 -16.89
N SER A 17 9.99 -2.64 -16.57
CA SER A 17 9.55 -1.31 -17.00
C SER A 17 10.40 -0.23 -16.33
N GLN A 18 10.62 0.88 -17.04
CA GLN A 18 11.37 2.03 -16.50
C GLN A 18 10.72 2.61 -15.25
N SER A 19 9.38 2.57 -15.16
CA SER A 19 8.65 2.99 -13.97
C SER A 19 8.96 2.11 -12.77
N LEU A 20 9.07 0.80 -12.95
CA LEU A 20 9.40 -0.14 -11.89
C LEU A 20 10.86 0.01 -11.44
N ILE A 21 11.80 0.21 -12.38
CA ILE A 21 13.20 0.51 -12.07
C ILE A 21 13.31 1.79 -11.22
N LYS A 22 12.64 2.88 -11.62
CA LYS A 22 12.60 4.13 -10.84
C LYS A 22 12.03 3.88 -9.44
N ARG A 23 10.91 3.16 -9.34
CA ARG A 23 10.23 2.86 -8.07
C ARG A 23 11.15 2.11 -7.11
N PHE A 24 11.79 1.03 -7.57
CA PHE A 24 12.74 0.26 -6.77
C PHE A 24 14.00 1.04 -6.41
N GLY A 25 14.57 1.80 -7.35
CA GLY A 25 15.74 2.66 -7.10
C GLY A 25 15.46 3.67 -5.99
N THR A 26 14.31 4.35 -6.04
CA THR A 26 13.88 5.26 -4.98
C THR A 26 13.63 4.53 -3.67
N HIS A 27 13.10 3.29 -3.70
CA HIS A 27 12.82 2.55 -2.47
C HIS A 27 14.11 2.13 -1.78
N GLN A 28 15.06 1.63 -2.55
CA GLN A 28 16.40 1.30 -2.07
C GLN A 28 17.11 2.53 -1.49
N PHE A 29 16.91 3.70 -2.09
CA PHE A 29 17.41 4.96 -1.56
C PHE A 29 16.77 5.31 -0.20
N PHE A 30 15.46 5.12 -0.05
CA PHE A 30 14.77 5.35 1.24
C PHE A 30 15.27 4.40 2.33
N LEU A 31 15.59 3.14 1.99
CA LEU A 31 16.14 2.17 2.93
C LEU A 31 17.54 2.56 3.46
N GLN A 32 18.27 3.44 2.75
CA GLN A 32 19.54 3.97 3.25
C GLN A 32 19.36 4.68 4.60
N LYS A 33 18.15 5.21 4.88
CA LYS A 33 17.80 5.84 6.16
C LYS A 33 18.13 4.98 7.39
N LEU A 34 18.19 3.66 7.25
CA LEU A 34 18.54 2.74 8.33
C LEU A 34 19.98 2.91 8.83
N TYR A 35 20.89 3.45 8.00
CA TYR A 35 22.30 3.59 8.35
C TYR A 35 22.96 4.91 7.89
N SER A 36 22.24 5.76 7.14
CA SER A 36 22.69 7.10 6.76
C SER A 36 21.75 8.18 7.30
N ASP A 37 22.27 9.41 7.38
CA ASP A 37 21.46 10.56 7.80
C ASP A 37 20.60 11.07 6.64
N LEU A 38 19.46 10.42 6.46
CA LEU A 38 18.43 10.80 5.49
C LEU A 38 17.25 11.43 6.24
N VAL A 39 16.64 12.49 5.70
CA VAL A 39 15.51 13.18 6.33
C VAL A 39 14.38 13.33 5.32
N PHE A 40 13.19 12.83 5.67
CA PHE A 40 11.97 13.06 4.88
C PHE A 40 11.30 14.35 5.33
N GLU A 41 11.25 15.36 4.47
CA GLU A 41 10.75 16.69 4.83
C GLU A 41 9.24 16.78 4.70
N ASN A 42 8.55 16.83 5.84
CA ASN A 42 7.09 17.03 5.94
C ASN A 42 6.24 15.92 5.30
N PHE A 43 6.77 14.70 5.18
CA PHE A 43 5.97 13.54 4.75
C PHE A 43 6.48 12.24 5.36
N LYS A 44 5.61 11.21 5.34
CA LYS A 44 5.98 9.82 5.64
C LYS A 44 5.96 9.04 4.33
N PRO A 45 7.04 8.36 3.91
CA PRO A 45 7.06 7.69 2.60
C PRO A 45 6.26 6.39 2.56
N TRP A 46 5.40 6.13 3.54
CA TRP A 46 4.66 4.89 3.67
C TRP A 46 3.36 5.09 4.46
N SER A 47 2.40 4.22 4.19
CA SER A 47 1.29 3.92 5.06
C SER A 47 1.51 2.53 5.63
N ILE A 48 1.69 2.43 6.94
CA ILE A 48 1.85 1.15 7.64
C ILE A 48 0.78 1.10 8.72
N ALA A 49 -0.07 0.08 8.65
CA ALA A 49 -1.00 -0.26 9.72
C ALA A 49 -0.49 -1.52 10.43
N VAL A 50 -0.40 -1.46 11.75
CA VAL A 50 -0.09 -2.58 12.62
C VAL A 50 -1.30 -2.82 13.50
N VAL A 51 -1.80 -4.05 13.51
CA VAL A 51 -3.02 -4.43 14.23
C VAL A 51 -2.76 -5.64 15.11
N GLU A 52 -3.42 -5.68 16.27
CA GLU A 52 -3.45 -6.87 17.12
C GLU A 52 -4.37 -7.92 16.48
N LEU A 53 -3.99 -9.19 16.58
CA LEU A 53 -4.80 -10.33 16.16
C LEU A 53 -5.40 -11.02 17.38
N ALA A 54 -6.65 -11.47 17.23
CA ALA A 54 -7.38 -12.18 18.27
C ALA A 54 -6.73 -13.54 18.59
N ASP A 55 -6.23 -14.24 17.57
CA ASP A 55 -5.44 -15.46 17.75
C ASP A 55 -3.99 -15.10 18.06
N LYS A 56 -3.47 -15.64 19.17
CA LYS A 56 -2.08 -15.43 19.64
C LYS A 56 -1.06 -16.35 19.00
N ASN A 57 -1.52 -17.38 18.30
CA ASN A 57 -0.69 -18.38 17.63
C ASN A 57 -0.88 -18.37 16.12
N THR A 58 -1.20 -17.21 15.54
CA THR A 58 -1.37 -17.05 14.09
C THR A 58 -0.10 -17.52 13.37
N PRO A 59 -0.19 -18.48 12.43
CA PRO A 59 0.96 -18.91 11.66
C PRO A 59 1.50 -17.77 10.80
N PHE A 60 2.80 -17.81 10.52
CA PHE A 60 3.42 -16.83 9.63
C PHE A 60 2.76 -16.89 8.24
N SER A 61 2.31 -15.74 7.75
CA SER A 61 1.85 -15.54 6.39
C SER A 61 2.41 -14.22 5.88
N PHE A 62 2.82 -14.20 4.61
CA PHE A 62 3.34 -13.03 3.93
C PHE A 62 2.75 -12.98 2.51
N ARG A 63 2.41 -11.77 2.08
CA ARG A 63 1.99 -11.46 0.72
C ARG A 63 2.66 -10.16 0.31
N ASP A 64 2.97 -10.03 -0.96
CA ASP A 64 3.49 -8.79 -1.56
C ASP A 64 2.85 -8.53 -2.92
N GLU A 65 2.98 -7.28 -3.36
CA GLU A 65 2.68 -6.81 -4.69
C GLU A 65 3.80 -5.84 -5.10
N ILE A 66 4.70 -6.36 -5.94
CA ILE A 66 5.85 -5.67 -6.51
C ILE A 66 5.47 -4.35 -7.23
N ASN A 67 4.41 -4.31 -8.05
CA ASN A 67 4.12 -3.10 -8.85
C ASN A 67 3.64 -1.93 -8.00
N THR A 68 2.94 -2.21 -6.89
CA THR A 68 2.47 -1.19 -5.96
C THR A 68 3.36 -1.01 -4.72
N LEU A 69 4.38 -1.87 -4.53
CA LEU A 69 5.18 -1.98 -3.31
C LEU A 69 4.31 -2.11 -2.05
N THR A 70 3.23 -2.89 -2.17
CA THR A 70 2.34 -3.21 -1.06
C THR A 70 2.72 -4.57 -0.50
N PHE A 71 2.72 -4.72 0.81
CA PHE A 71 2.85 -6.04 1.42
C PHE A 71 1.95 -6.17 2.65
N SER A 72 1.59 -7.39 2.99
CA SER A 72 1.00 -7.72 4.28
C SER A 72 1.67 -8.95 4.89
N MET A 73 1.73 -8.97 6.21
CA MET A 73 2.18 -10.13 6.96
C MET A 73 1.41 -10.28 8.26
N LYS A 74 1.27 -11.52 8.72
CA LYS A 74 0.75 -11.82 10.06
C LYS A 74 1.56 -12.91 10.72
N PHE A 75 1.75 -12.80 12.02
CA PHE A 75 2.46 -13.78 12.81
C PHE A 75 2.17 -13.59 14.30
N LYS A 76 2.03 -14.70 15.03
CA LYS A 76 1.68 -14.71 16.46
C LYS A 76 0.38 -13.96 16.70
N ASP A 77 0.46 -12.76 17.27
CA ASP A 77 -0.65 -11.94 17.72
C ASP A 77 -0.71 -10.57 17.04
N PHE A 78 -0.01 -10.40 15.91
CA PHE A 78 -0.06 -9.14 15.17
C PHE A 78 -0.06 -9.34 13.65
N GLY A 79 -0.64 -8.35 12.97
CA GLY A 79 -0.65 -8.21 11.54
C GLY A 79 -0.08 -6.86 11.12
N ILE A 80 0.55 -6.81 9.96
CA ILE A 80 1.07 -5.61 9.31
C ILE A 80 0.51 -5.57 7.90
N VAL A 81 0.00 -4.41 7.48
CA VAL A 81 -0.20 -4.09 6.06
C VAL A 81 0.47 -2.75 5.76
N ALA A 82 1.21 -2.71 4.66
CA ALA A 82 2.04 -1.58 4.31
C ALA A 82 1.94 -1.25 2.82
N CYS A 83 1.75 0.03 2.50
CA CYS A 83 1.95 0.60 1.17
C CYS A 83 3.20 1.46 1.21
N LEU A 84 4.24 1.08 0.46
CA LEU A 84 5.51 1.81 0.43
C LEU A 84 5.50 2.81 -0.73
N GLN A 85 6.13 3.96 -0.50
CA GLN A 85 6.14 5.11 -1.41
C GLN A 85 4.75 5.65 -1.76
N ASP A 86 3.80 5.61 -0.83
CA ASP A 86 2.47 6.20 -1.04
C ASP A 86 2.31 7.56 -0.34
N ASN A 87 3.38 8.07 0.27
CA ASN A 87 3.40 9.31 1.05
C ASN A 87 2.37 9.39 2.20
N GLY A 88 1.97 8.23 2.76
CA GLY A 88 0.99 8.17 3.84
C GLY A 88 -0.47 8.32 3.36
N THR A 89 -0.71 8.31 2.05
CA THR A 89 -2.04 8.58 1.48
C THR A 89 -3.02 7.43 1.73
N ASN A 90 -2.60 6.17 1.75
CA ASN A 90 -3.49 5.05 2.07
C ASN A 90 -3.94 5.07 3.53
N ALA A 91 -3.09 5.53 4.46
CA ALA A 91 -3.48 5.69 5.87
C ALA A 91 -4.58 6.74 6.03
N ILE A 92 -4.55 7.82 5.24
CA ILE A 92 -5.61 8.84 5.20
C ILE A 92 -6.86 8.28 4.51
N PHE A 93 -6.70 7.59 3.38
CA PHE A 93 -7.81 7.00 2.62
C PHE A 93 -8.60 6.00 3.46
N HIS A 94 -7.92 5.18 4.27
CA HIS A 94 -8.53 4.18 5.16
C HIS A 94 -8.73 4.68 6.60
N GLN A 95 -8.64 5.99 6.86
CA GLN A 95 -8.66 6.52 8.23
C GLN A 95 -9.91 6.14 9.03
N GLU A 96 -11.06 5.96 8.38
CA GLU A 96 -12.32 5.63 9.05
C GLU A 96 -12.31 4.21 9.59
N ILE A 97 -11.89 3.23 8.77
CA ILE A 97 -11.76 1.85 9.23
C ILE A 97 -10.64 1.70 10.25
N LEU A 98 -9.54 2.44 10.12
CA LEU A 98 -8.45 2.43 11.10
C LEU A 98 -8.90 2.93 12.48
N LYS A 99 -9.79 3.94 12.53
CA LYS A 99 -10.41 4.40 13.77
C LYS A 99 -11.40 3.39 14.33
N GLU A 100 -12.20 2.75 13.48
CA GLU A 100 -13.18 1.73 13.89
C GLU A 100 -12.52 0.52 14.57
N ILE A 101 -11.31 0.14 14.13
CA ILE A 101 -10.56 -1.00 14.67
C ILE A 101 -9.57 -0.63 15.78
N GLU A 102 -9.46 0.66 16.12
CA GLU A 102 -8.49 1.11 17.12
C GLU A 102 -8.75 0.44 18.48
N GLY A 103 -7.71 -0.20 19.03
CA GLY A 103 -7.80 -0.92 20.31
C GLY A 103 -8.57 -2.25 20.25
N LYS A 104 -8.97 -2.73 19.06
CA LYS A 104 -9.64 -4.03 18.88
C LYS A 104 -8.67 -5.05 18.28
N ALA A 105 -8.69 -6.27 18.81
CA ALA A 105 -7.99 -7.40 18.21
C ALA A 105 -8.81 -7.95 17.03
N LEU A 106 -8.19 -8.09 15.87
CA LEU A 106 -8.86 -8.53 14.65
C LEU A 106 -8.90 -10.05 14.52
N ALA A 107 -10.02 -10.57 14.03
CA ALA A 107 -10.08 -11.93 13.49
C ALA A 107 -9.22 -12.04 12.22
N ALA A 108 -8.87 -13.27 11.84
CA ALA A 108 -8.03 -13.50 10.67
C ALA A 108 -8.69 -13.01 9.38
N GLU A 109 -10.00 -13.18 9.25
CA GLU A 109 -10.83 -12.70 8.13
C GLU A 109 -10.82 -11.16 8.05
N GLN A 110 -10.94 -10.49 9.19
CA GLN A 110 -10.89 -9.03 9.28
C GLN A 110 -9.51 -8.48 8.85
N PHE A 111 -8.42 -9.13 9.26
CA PHE A 111 -7.09 -8.74 8.82
C PHE A 111 -6.88 -8.95 7.32
N GLU A 112 -7.36 -10.06 6.77
CA GLU A 112 -7.29 -10.32 5.33
C GLU A 112 -8.17 -9.34 4.52
N GLU A 113 -9.33 -8.95 5.05
CA GLU A 113 -10.16 -7.89 4.46
C GLU A 113 -9.46 -6.53 4.50
N LEU A 114 -8.88 -6.13 5.64
CA LEU A 114 -8.10 -4.90 5.77
C LEU A 114 -6.94 -4.89 4.76
N SER A 115 -6.25 -6.03 4.63
CA SER A 115 -5.17 -6.20 3.66
C SER A 115 -5.67 -6.05 2.22
N ALA A 116 -6.79 -6.70 1.87
CA ALA A 116 -7.40 -6.59 0.54
C ALA A 116 -7.72 -5.13 0.16
N ARG A 117 -8.20 -4.33 1.11
CA ARG A 117 -8.50 -2.91 0.90
C ARG A 117 -7.26 -2.10 0.56
N TYR A 118 -6.16 -2.30 1.28
CA TYR A 118 -4.88 -1.63 1.02
C TYR A 118 -4.29 -2.03 -0.34
N TYR A 119 -4.33 -3.32 -0.68
CA TYR A 119 -3.86 -3.79 -1.98
C TYR A 119 -4.66 -3.18 -3.12
N TYR A 120 -5.99 -3.12 -2.98
CA TYR A 120 -6.82 -2.52 -4.00
C TYR A 120 -6.62 -1.00 -4.11
N SER A 121 -6.62 -0.28 -2.99
CA SER A 121 -6.41 1.18 -3.01
C SER A 121 -5.01 1.56 -3.50
N ALA A 122 -4.00 0.71 -3.31
CA ALA A 122 -2.67 0.92 -3.88
C ALA A 122 -2.66 0.87 -5.42
N TYR A 123 -3.56 0.10 -6.05
CA TYR A 123 -3.78 0.15 -7.49
C TYR A 123 -4.59 1.37 -7.94
N LEU A 124 -5.51 1.85 -7.10
CA LEU A 124 -6.25 3.09 -7.35
C LEU A 124 -5.37 4.33 -7.18
N PHE A 125 -4.23 4.22 -6.50
CA PHE A 125 -3.33 5.35 -6.26
C PHE A 125 -2.70 5.84 -7.57
N ASN A 126 -3.27 6.93 -8.09
CA ASN A 126 -3.00 7.43 -9.44
C ASN A 126 -1.78 8.32 -9.57
N ARG A 127 -1.01 8.47 -8.49
CA ARG A 127 0.14 9.37 -8.47
C ARG A 127 1.40 8.54 -8.35
N LEU A 128 2.34 8.79 -9.26
CA LEU A 128 3.72 8.42 -9.06
C LEU A 128 4.36 9.55 -8.27
N PRO A 129 4.71 9.37 -6.98
CA PRO A 129 5.43 10.40 -6.27
C PRO A 129 6.76 10.68 -6.96
N ASP A 130 7.12 11.95 -7.02
CA ASP A 130 8.44 12.37 -7.43
C ASP A 130 9.11 13.09 -6.26
N TYR A 131 10.42 12.90 -6.13
CA TYR A 131 11.18 13.35 -4.98
C TYR A 131 12.37 14.17 -5.43
N THR A 132 12.62 15.27 -4.74
CA THR A 132 13.86 16.03 -4.86
C THR A 132 14.80 15.58 -3.75
N ILE A 133 16.01 15.22 -4.13
CA ILE A 133 17.06 14.77 -3.21
C ILE A 133 18.07 15.92 -3.08
N VAL A 134 18.23 16.44 -1.87
CA VAL A 134 19.10 17.58 -1.56
C VAL A 134 20.16 17.13 -0.55
N PRO A 135 21.37 16.77 -1.01
CA PRO A 135 22.50 16.54 -0.12
C PRO A 135 22.98 17.87 0.47
N LEU A 136 23.05 17.96 1.81
CA LEU A 136 23.57 19.10 2.54
C LEU A 136 24.49 18.60 3.67
N ASN A 137 25.80 18.81 3.50
CA ASN A 137 26.83 18.26 4.38
C ASN A 137 26.73 16.72 4.46
N GLU A 138 26.56 16.17 5.66
CA GLU A 138 26.41 14.72 5.92
C GLU A 138 24.94 14.26 5.88
N THR A 139 23.99 15.20 5.80
CA THR A 139 22.56 14.92 5.78
C THR A 139 22.02 14.99 4.35
N THR A 140 21.15 14.04 4.00
CA THR A 140 20.41 14.07 2.74
C THR A 140 18.94 14.32 2.99
N PHE A 141 18.45 15.47 2.52
CA PHE A 141 17.04 15.82 2.61
C PHE A 141 16.29 15.29 1.41
N ILE A 142 15.10 14.76 1.66
CA ILE A 142 14.18 14.31 0.63
C ILE A 142 12.93 15.15 0.77
N GLU A 143 12.64 15.89 -0.29
CA GLU A 143 11.39 16.61 -0.43
C GLU A 143 10.47 15.78 -1.33
N ASN A 144 9.25 15.53 -0.86
CA ASN A 144 8.17 15.22 -1.79
C ASN A 144 7.97 16.49 -2.61
N MET A 145 8.09 16.39 -3.93
CA MET A 145 7.74 17.53 -4.76
C MET A 145 6.23 17.73 -4.59
N PRO A 146 5.78 18.85 -3.98
CA PRO A 146 4.37 19.19 -4.07
C PRO A 146 4.09 19.23 -5.57
N LEU A 147 3.03 18.56 -6.00
CA LEU A 147 2.66 18.43 -7.40
C LEU A 147 2.49 19.84 -7.99
N ARG A 148 3.60 20.43 -8.46
CA ARG A 148 3.63 21.79 -9.01
C ARG A 148 3.08 21.69 -10.41
N GLY A 149 1.78 21.88 -10.47
CA GLY A 149 0.96 21.82 -11.68
C GLY A 149 -0.47 21.58 -11.25
N ALA A 150 -1.39 22.44 -11.68
CA ALA A 150 -2.81 22.24 -11.49
C ALA A 150 -3.22 20.86 -12.02
N PHE A 151 -3.53 19.93 -11.14
CA PHE A 151 -4.09 18.64 -11.51
C PHE A 151 -5.39 18.45 -10.73
N ASP A 152 -6.51 18.73 -11.39
CA ASP A 152 -7.87 18.52 -10.87
C ASP A 152 -8.21 17.03 -10.64
N LYS A 153 -7.26 16.12 -10.89
CA LYS A 153 -7.48 14.68 -10.70
C LYS A 153 -7.37 14.27 -9.22
N PRO A 154 -8.36 13.51 -8.72
CA PRO A 154 -8.29 12.88 -7.41
C PRO A 154 -7.00 12.08 -7.18
N LEU A 155 -6.61 11.91 -5.91
CA LEU A 155 -5.46 11.10 -5.51
C LEU A 155 -5.64 9.61 -5.85
N PHE A 156 -6.87 9.13 -5.73
CA PHE A 156 -7.27 7.76 -6.01
C PHE A 156 -8.30 7.74 -7.13
N ASP A 157 -8.21 6.75 -8.01
CA ASP A 157 -9.30 6.37 -8.89
C ASP A 157 -10.55 5.98 -8.09
N VAL A 158 -11.70 6.00 -8.77
CA VAL A 158 -12.98 5.65 -8.18
C VAL A 158 -12.96 4.19 -7.72
N TRP A 159 -13.37 3.97 -6.47
CA TRP A 159 -13.54 2.64 -5.92
C TRP A 159 -14.65 1.88 -6.64
N GLN A 160 -14.40 0.63 -7.01
CA GLN A 160 -15.36 -0.22 -7.71
C GLN A 160 -15.59 -1.50 -6.91
N ASN A 161 -16.78 -1.65 -6.33
CA ASN A 161 -17.15 -2.79 -5.48
C ASN A 161 -16.91 -4.15 -6.15
N LYS A 162 -17.17 -4.26 -7.45
CA LYS A 162 -16.93 -5.49 -8.20
C LYS A 162 -15.44 -5.87 -8.25
N VAL A 163 -14.57 -4.89 -8.49
CA VAL A 163 -13.11 -5.11 -8.55
C VAL A 163 -12.57 -5.38 -7.14
N TYR A 164 -13.04 -4.62 -6.14
CA TYR A 164 -12.75 -4.90 -4.74
C TYR A 164 -13.13 -6.34 -4.36
N GLY A 165 -14.32 -6.81 -4.74
CA GLY A 165 -14.77 -8.17 -4.47
C GLY A 165 -13.85 -9.25 -5.05
N GLN A 166 -13.30 -9.01 -6.25
CA GLN A 166 -12.32 -9.92 -6.86
C GLN A 166 -10.99 -9.94 -6.10
N VAL A 167 -10.54 -8.78 -5.60
CA VAL A 167 -9.36 -8.72 -4.73
C VAL A 167 -9.67 -9.47 -3.44
N LEU A 168 -10.78 -9.17 -2.78
CA LEU A 168 -11.18 -9.77 -1.51
C LEU A 168 -11.33 -11.30 -1.60
N GLU A 169 -11.89 -11.84 -2.68
CA GLU A 169 -11.96 -13.28 -2.94
C GLU A 169 -10.58 -13.95 -2.82
N ASN A 170 -9.53 -13.32 -3.38
CA ASN A 170 -8.18 -13.85 -3.30
C ASN A 170 -7.59 -13.84 -1.88
N PHE A 171 -8.02 -12.90 -1.03
CA PHE A 171 -7.65 -12.84 0.39
C PHE A 171 -8.42 -13.87 1.22
N LEU A 172 -9.68 -14.13 0.86
CA LEU A 172 -10.58 -15.03 1.58
C LEU A 172 -10.56 -16.49 1.11
N LYS A 173 -9.70 -16.85 0.14
CA LYS A 173 -9.51 -18.23 -0.34
C LYS A 173 -9.41 -19.29 0.77
N PRO A 174 -8.70 -19.08 1.90
CA PRO A 174 -8.62 -20.07 2.97
C PRO A 174 -9.97 -20.47 3.59
N TRP A 175 -10.97 -19.59 3.49
CA TRP A 175 -12.33 -19.83 4.00
C TRP A 175 -13.33 -20.23 2.89
N GLY A 176 -12.89 -20.28 1.64
CA GLY A 176 -13.71 -20.74 0.51
C GLY A 176 -14.78 -19.77 0.02
N PHE A 177 -14.73 -18.49 0.43
CA PHE A 177 -15.66 -17.48 -0.08
C PHE A 177 -15.43 -17.22 -1.57
N THR A 178 -16.51 -17.24 -2.33
CA THR A 178 -16.52 -16.95 -3.76
C THR A 178 -16.89 -15.49 -4.02
N LEU A 179 -16.51 -14.97 -5.19
CA LEU A 179 -16.94 -13.65 -5.65
C LEU A 179 -18.47 -13.52 -5.60
N PHE A 180 -19.21 -14.56 -6.02
CA PHE A 180 -20.67 -14.54 -6.01
C PHE A 180 -21.25 -14.28 -4.61
N GLU A 181 -20.65 -14.84 -3.57
CA GLU A 181 -21.06 -14.59 -2.18
C GLU A 181 -20.64 -13.20 -1.71
N ILE A 182 -19.42 -12.77 -2.07
CA ILE A 182 -18.87 -11.46 -1.68
C ILE A 182 -19.67 -10.31 -2.26
N ILE A 183 -20.05 -10.38 -3.54
CA ILE A 183 -20.83 -9.33 -4.23
C ILE A 183 -22.32 -9.69 -4.38
N LYS A 184 -22.85 -10.48 -3.45
CA LYS A 184 -24.29 -10.83 -3.43
C LYS A 184 -25.17 -9.58 -3.41
N ASP A 185 -24.77 -8.57 -2.65
CA ASP A 185 -25.23 -7.19 -2.79
C ASP A 185 -24.10 -6.37 -3.45
N PRO A 186 -24.23 -5.97 -4.73
CA PRO A 186 -23.18 -5.22 -5.43
C PRO A 186 -22.86 -3.85 -4.81
N GLU A 187 -23.82 -3.23 -4.12
CA GLU A 187 -23.63 -1.94 -3.45
C GLU A 187 -22.99 -2.10 -2.07
N LYS A 188 -23.13 -3.28 -1.46
CA LYS A 188 -22.62 -3.62 -0.14
C LYS A 188 -21.89 -4.96 -0.18
N PRO A 189 -20.64 -4.99 -0.68
CA PRO A 189 -19.80 -6.17 -0.61
C PRO A 189 -19.72 -6.71 0.82
N MET A 190 -19.61 -8.04 0.94
CA MET A 190 -19.39 -8.72 2.20
C MET A 190 -18.27 -8.06 3.01
N SER A 191 -18.49 -7.92 4.32
CA SER A 191 -17.51 -7.41 5.26
C SER A 191 -17.62 -8.15 6.60
N PHE A 192 -16.48 -8.36 7.25
CA PHE A 192 -16.34 -8.93 8.59
C PHE A 192 -16.22 -7.85 9.66
N PHE A 193 -16.31 -6.57 9.28
CA PHE A 193 -16.36 -5.45 10.22
C PHE A 193 -17.82 -5.06 10.49
N GLU A 194 -18.14 -4.75 11.75
CA GLU A 194 -19.48 -4.27 12.15
C GLU A 194 -19.85 -2.99 11.39
N ASN A 195 -18.90 -2.06 11.30
CA ASN A 195 -18.96 -0.87 10.46
C ASN A 195 -17.93 -1.01 9.34
N PRO A 196 -18.34 -1.41 8.12
CA PRO A 196 -17.38 -1.66 7.05
C PRO A 196 -16.58 -0.43 6.64
N CYS A 197 -17.10 0.79 6.75
CA CYS A 197 -16.41 2.00 6.32
C CYS A 197 -15.79 1.86 4.91
N LEU A 198 -16.51 1.22 3.98
CA LEU A 198 -16.03 1.07 2.61
C LEU A 198 -16.05 2.43 1.91
N PRO A 199 -15.04 2.75 1.08
CA PRO A 199 -15.07 3.94 0.26
C PRO A 199 -16.32 3.97 -0.62
N THR A 200 -16.86 5.17 -0.86
CA THR A 200 -17.99 5.35 -1.76
C THR A 200 -17.63 4.82 -3.16
N ALA A 201 -18.36 3.82 -3.62
CA ALA A 201 -18.27 3.34 -4.99
C ALA A 201 -18.87 4.40 -5.94
N GLY A 202 -18.33 4.49 -7.15
CA GLY A 202 -18.87 5.37 -8.20
C GLY A 202 -19.21 4.65 -9.48
#